data_AF-A0A7T5RI23-F1
#
_entry.id   AF-A0A7T5RI23-F1
#
_cell.length_a   1.000
_cell.length_b   1.000
_cell.length_c   1.000
_cell.angle_alpha   90.00
_cell.angle_beta   90.00
_cell.angle_gamma   90.00
#
_symmetry.space_group_name_H-M   'P 1'
#
loop_
_entity.id
_entity.type
_entity.pdbx_description
1 polymer ?
#
loop_
_entity_poly.entity_id
_entity_poly.type
_entity_poly.pdbx_seq_one_letter_code
_entity_poly.pdbx_strand_id
1 'polypeptide(L)'
;MKTALREEAIKLRKTGLSYSEIQAKVPVARSTLSLWLRSEGLSIRQKQRLTEKKLMSIRRGWEAWKRQRIDRVNLIKDEARKEIRKINIKNEHLLLMGTMLYWAEGAKEKNINLGKVYVSAIKILS
;
A
#
# COMPACT_ATOMS: atom_id res chain seq x y z
N MET A 1 -0.37 25.58 -35.62
CA MET A 1 -0.69 24.40 -34.76
C MET A 1 -0.03 24.45 -33.37
N LYS A 2 1.30 24.54 -33.25
CA LYS A 2 1.96 24.51 -31.92
C LYS A 2 1.60 25.67 -30.99
N THR A 3 1.27 26.85 -31.54
CA THR A 3 0.85 28.04 -30.79
C THR A 3 -0.51 27.85 -30.12
N ALA A 4 -1.52 27.38 -30.86
CA ALA A 4 -2.86 27.13 -30.33
C ALA A 4 -2.85 26.10 -29.18
N LEU A 5 -2.10 24.99 -29.34
CA LEU A 5 -1.94 23.98 -28.28
C LEU A 5 -1.22 24.54 -27.04
N ARG A 6 -0.27 25.45 -27.24
CA ARG A 6 0.43 26.12 -26.14
C ARG A 6 -0.51 27.04 -25.37
N GLU A 7 -1.30 27.85 -26.07
CA GLU A 7 -2.29 28.74 -25.46
C GLU A 7 -3.35 27.96 -24.68
N GLU A 8 -3.82 26.84 -25.23
CA GLU A 8 -4.73 25.93 -24.54
C GLU A 8 -4.09 25.36 -23.27
N ALA A 9 -2.84 24.88 -23.34
CA ALA A 9 -2.12 24.37 -22.18
C ALA A 9 -1.96 25.44 -21.07
N ILE A 10 -1.66 26.69 -21.45
CA ILE A 10 -1.56 27.82 -20.51
C ILE A 10 -2.92 28.10 -19.86
N LYS A 11 -4.00 28.14 -20.65
CA LYS A 11 -5.36 28.34 -20.13
C LYS A 11 -5.73 27.25 -19.12
N LEU A 12 -5.48 25.98 -19.45
CA LEU A 12 -5.70 24.85 -18.55
C LEU A 12 -4.83 24.96 -17.28
N ARG A 13 -3.58 25.38 -17.41
CA ARG A 13 -2.69 25.58 -16.26
C ARG A 13 -3.21 26.66 -15.32
N LYS A 14 -3.69 27.79 -15.85
CA LYS A 14 -4.28 28.88 -15.07
C LYS A 14 -5.55 28.47 -14.33
N THR A 15 -6.33 27.53 -14.87
CA THR A 15 -7.48 26.95 -14.15
C THR A 15 -7.07 26.00 -13.01
N GLY A 16 -5.78 25.68 -12.88
CA GLY A 16 -5.23 24.93 -11.75
C GLY A 16 -4.98 23.45 -12.03
N LEU A 17 -5.00 23.02 -13.29
CA LEU A 17 -4.72 21.63 -13.67
C LEU A 17 -3.24 21.27 -13.50
N SER A 18 -2.99 20.00 -13.18
CA SER A 18 -1.65 19.41 -13.13
C SER A 18 -1.11 19.13 -14.54
N TYR A 19 0.19 18.87 -14.66
CA TYR A 19 0.80 18.58 -15.96
C TYR A 19 0.24 17.30 -16.59
N SER A 20 -0.09 16.28 -15.78
CA SER A 20 -0.70 15.05 -16.29
C SER A 20 -2.15 15.26 -16.75
N GLU A 21 -2.91 16.11 -16.05
CA GLU A 21 -4.28 16.47 -16.45
C GLU A 21 -4.28 17.29 -17.74
N ILE A 22 -3.28 18.17 -17.95
CA ILE A 22 -3.12 18.93 -19.19
C ILE A 22 -2.69 17.99 -20.33
N GLN A 23 -1.75 17.07 -20.07
CA GLN A 23 -1.28 16.11 -21.07
C GLN A 23 -2.39 15.19 -21.60
N ALA A 24 -3.37 14.87 -20.76
CA ALA A 24 -4.54 14.09 -21.19
C ALA A 24 -5.45 14.85 -22.17
N LYS A 25 -5.38 16.18 -22.20
CA LYS A 25 -6.20 17.06 -23.06
C LYS A 25 -5.43 17.60 -24.26
N VAL A 26 -4.15 17.90 -24.06
CA VAL A 26 -3.27 18.46 -25.09
C VAL A 26 -2.25 17.38 -25.48
N PRO A 27 -2.36 16.77 -26.68
CA PRO A 27 -1.57 15.61 -27.09
C PRO A 27 -0.15 16.01 -27.50
N VAL A 28 0.65 16.42 -26.52
CA VAL A 28 2.07 16.79 -26.69
C VAL A 28 2.94 16.06 -25.67
N ALA A 29 4.24 15.95 -25.97
CA ALA A 29 5.20 15.37 -25.05
C ALA A 29 5.27 16.14 -23.73
N ARG A 30 5.52 15.43 -22.63
CA ARG A 30 5.66 16.02 -21.30
C ARG A 30 6.80 17.04 -21.22
N SER A 31 7.89 16.81 -21.94
CA SER A 31 9.01 17.75 -22.07
C SER A 31 8.56 19.08 -22.69
N THR A 32 7.70 19.03 -23.71
CA THR A 32 7.13 20.21 -24.37
C THR A 32 6.22 20.99 -23.40
N LEU A 33 5.32 20.31 -22.68
CA LEU A 33 4.50 20.96 -21.65
C LEU A 33 5.35 21.62 -20.57
N SER A 34 6.41 20.95 -20.14
CA SER A 34 7.32 21.49 -19.13
C SER A 34 8.03 22.75 -19.59
N LEU A 35 8.41 22.81 -20.87
CA LEU A 35 9.02 24.02 -21.43
C LEU A 35 7.99 25.16 -21.51
N TRP A 36 6.77 24.88 -21.97
CA TRP A 36 5.72 25.88 -22.15
C TRP A 36 5.15 26.44 -20.86
N LEU A 37 5.02 25.61 -19.83
CA LEU A 37 4.40 25.96 -18.55
C LEU A 37 5.42 26.32 -17.47
N ARG A 38 6.70 26.48 -17.83
CA ARG A 38 7.77 26.82 -16.87
C ARG A 38 7.53 28.17 -16.19
N SER A 39 6.99 29.15 -16.92
CA SER A 39 6.63 30.48 -16.41
C SER A 39 5.26 30.52 -15.74
N GLU A 40 4.40 29.52 -15.98
CA GLU A 40 3.01 29.52 -15.51
C GLU A 40 2.91 28.88 -14.12
N GLY A 41 3.05 29.73 -13.11
CA GLY A 41 2.87 29.39 -11.71
C GLY A 41 1.42 29.01 -11.36
N LEU A 42 1.27 28.31 -10.24
CA LEU A 42 -0.02 28.07 -9.60
C LEU A 42 -0.16 28.95 -8.35
N SER A 43 -1.37 29.37 -8.05
CA SER A 43 -1.68 30.00 -6.76
C SER A 43 -1.49 29.00 -5.61
N ILE A 44 -1.35 29.53 -4.40
CA ILE A 44 -1.20 28.72 -3.17
C ILE A 44 -2.38 27.75 -3.03
N ARG A 45 -3.61 28.23 -3.25
CA ARG A 45 -4.84 27.42 -3.19
C ARG A 45 -4.83 26.29 -4.22
N GLN A 46 -4.38 26.55 -5.45
CA GLN A 46 -4.29 25.53 -6.50
C GLN A 46 -3.24 24.47 -6.19
N LYS A 47 -2.07 24.88 -5.66
CA LYS A 47 -1.04 23.94 -5.19
C LYS A 47 -1.58 23.06 -4.08
N GLN A 48 -2.25 23.64 -3.08
CA GLN A 48 -2.84 22.91 -1.97
C GLN A 48 -3.85 21.86 -2.44
N ARG A 49 -4.77 22.24 -3.34
CA ARG A 49 -5.74 21.33 -3.95
C ARG A 49 -5.07 20.13 -4.65
N LEU A 50 -3.98 20.37 -5.38
CA LEU A 50 -3.24 19.29 -6.06
C LEU A 50 -2.54 18.37 -5.06
N THR A 51 -1.98 18.94 -3.98
CA THR A 51 -1.36 18.16 -2.89
C THR A 51 -2.40 17.28 -2.20
N GLU A 52 -3.56 17.83 -1.83
CA GLU A 52 -4.66 17.08 -1.22
C GLU A 52 -5.15 15.96 -2.13
N LYS A 53 -5.34 16.24 -3.42
CA LYS A 53 -5.71 15.22 -4.41
C LYS A 53 -4.69 14.08 -4.46
N LYS A 54 -3.39 14.40 -4.42
CA LYS A 54 -2.31 13.40 -4.38
C LYS A 54 -2.36 12.58 -3.09
N LEU A 55 -2.52 13.20 -1.94
CA LEU A 55 -2.62 12.52 -0.65
C LEU A 55 -3.83 11.59 -0.59
N MET A 56 -4.98 12.03 -1.09
CA MET A 56 -6.18 11.20 -1.18
C MET A 56 -5.98 9.99 -2.08
N SER A 57 -5.29 10.14 -3.21
CA SER A 57 -4.95 9.02 -4.09
C SER A 57 -4.03 8.02 -3.41
N ILE A 58 -3.00 8.51 -2.71
CA ILE A 58 -2.06 7.68 -1.95
C ILE A 58 -2.82 6.90 -0.88
N ARG A 59 -3.65 7.59 -0.09
CA ARG A 59 -4.45 6.98 0.96
C ARG A 59 -5.35 5.84 0.43
N ARG A 60 -6.05 6.06 -0.67
CA ARG A 60 -6.88 5.03 -1.33
C ARG A 60 -6.04 3.81 -1.75
N GLY A 61 -4.85 4.06 -2.30
CA GLY A 61 -3.91 2.98 -2.67
C GLY A 61 -3.48 2.16 -1.45
N TRP A 62 -3.13 2.83 -0.34
CA TRP A 62 -2.78 2.17 0.92
C TRP A 62 -3.95 1.37 1.52
N GLU A 63 -5.17 1.91 1.49
CA GLU A 63 -6.36 1.23 1.98
C GLU A 63 -6.65 -0.03 1.17
N ALA A 64 -6.54 0.03 -0.16
CA ALA A 64 -6.70 -1.12 -1.04
C ALA A 64 -5.62 -2.19 -0.78
N TRP A 65 -4.35 -1.77 -0.69
CA TRP A 65 -3.24 -2.67 -0.37
C TRP A 65 -3.41 -3.34 1.00
N LYS A 66 -3.80 -2.56 2.03
CA LYS A 66 -4.08 -3.08 3.37
C LYS A 66 -5.19 -4.12 3.34
N ARG A 67 -6.28 -3.86 2.61
CA ARG A 67 -7.39 -4.81 2.46
C ARG A 67 -6.92 -6.10 1.81
N GLN A 68 -6.26 -6.02 0.66
CA GLN A 68 -5.72 -7.20 -0.04
C GLN A 68 -4.75 -8.02 0.82
N ARG A 69 -3.90 -7.33 1.61
CA ARG A 69 -3.00 -7.99 2.54
C ARG A 69 -3.76 -8.74 3.64
N ILE A 70 -4.77 -8.12 4.23
CA ILE A 70 -5.61 -8.75 5.27
C ILE A 70 -6.34 -9.96 4.70
N ASP A 71 -6.97 -9.82 3.54
CA ASP A 71 -7.71 -10.89 2.88
C ASP A 71 -6.81 -12.08 2.55
N ARG A 72 -5.61 -11.82 1.99
CA ARG A 72 -4.61 -12.85 1.72
C ARG A 72 -4.16 -13.55 3.00
N VAL A 73 -3.88 -12.80 4.06
CA VAL A 73 -3.44 -13.38 5.34
C VAL A 73 -4.56 -14.24 5.95
N ASN A 74 -5.81 -13.80 5.87
CA ASN A 74 -6.95 -14.56 6.38
C ASN A 74 -7.14 -15.84 5.58
N LEU A 75 -7.06 -15.79 4.25
CA LEU A 75 -7.14 -16.97 3.39
C LEU A 75 -6.08 -18.01 3.77
N ILE A 76 -4.81 -17.60 3.85
CA ILE A 76 -3.69 -18.49 4.23
C ILE A 76 -3.93 -19.07 5.62
N LYS A 77 -4.40 -18.27 6.59
CA LYS A 77 -4.69 -18.74 7.95
C LYS A 77 -5.81 -19.78 7.97
N ASP A 78 -6.87 -19.56 7.20
CA ASP A 78 -8.02 -20.45 7.16
C ASP A 78 -7.68 -21.76 6.43
N GLU A 79 -6.89 -21.70 5.37
CA GLU A 79 -6.32 -22.87 4.69
C GLU A 79 -5.42 -23.67 5.63
N ALA A 80 -4.45 -23.01 6.28
CA ALA A 80 -3.57 -23.64 7.25
C ALA A 80 -4.35 -24.28 8.41
N ARG A 81 -5.39 -23.61 8.93
CA ARG A 81 -6.25 -24.19 9.98
C ARG A 81 -6.93 -25.47 9.50
N LYS A 82 -7.46 -25.49 8.28
CA LYS A 82 -8.10 -26.68 7.69
C LYS A 82 -7.10 -27.82 7.51
N GLU A 83 -5.88 -27.52 7.10
CA GLU A 83 -4.82 -28.53 6.92
C GLU A 83 -4.39 -29.10 8.26
N ILE A 84 -4.09 -28.25 9.25
CA ILE A 84 -3.61 -28.70 10.55
C ILE A 84 -4.67 -29.55 11.28
N ARG A 85 -5.96 -29.20 11.16
CA ARG A 85 -7.05 -30.00 11.75
C ARG A 85 -7.13 -31.45 11.21
N LYS A 86 -6.56 -31.72 10.03
CA LYS A 86 -6.49 -33.09 9.48
C LYS A 86 -5.34 -33.91 10.07
N ILE A 87 -4.40 -33.26 10.76
CA ILE A 87 -3.21 -33.90 11.29
C ILE A 87 -3.46 -34.26 12.76
N ASN A 88 -3.31 -35.54 13.10
CA ASN A 88 -3.36 -35.98 14.49
C ASN A 88 -1.98 -35.79 15.13
N ILE A 89 -1.73 -34.61 15.71
CA ILE A 89 -0.45 -34.25 16.33
C ILE A 89 -0.51 -34.49 17.84
N LYS A 90 0.46 -35.22 18.38
CA LYS A 90 0.63 -35.41 19.83
C LYS A 90 1.22 -34.15 20.49
N ASN A 91 0.87 -33.92 21.75
CA ASN A 91 1.33 -32.76 22.52
C ASN A 91 2.86 -32.63 22.58
N GLU A 92 3.60 -33.75 22.66
CA GLU A 92 5.06 -33.78 22.68
C GLU A 92 5.68 -33.22 21.38
N HIS A 93 5.05 -33.49 20.23
CA HIS A 93 5.51 -32.96 18.95
C HIS A 93 5.25 -31.45 18.85
N LEU A 94 4.11 -30.97 19.39
CA LEU A 94 3.82 -29.52 19.47
C LEU A 94 4.83 -28.81 20.36
N LEU A 95 5.22 -29.42 21.49
CA LEU A 95 6.25 -28.88 22.38
C LEU A 95 7.59 -28.77 21.64
N LEU A 96 8.04 -29.85 20.98
CA LEU A 96 9.30 -29.84 20.23
C LEU A 96 9.29 -28.80 19.11
N MET A 97 8.23 -28.73 18.29
CA MET A 97 8.10 -27.73 17.23
C MET A 97 8.08 -26.30 17.77
N GLY A 98 7.38 -26.07 18.89
CA GLY A 98 7.38 -24.77 19.58
C GLY A 98 8.77 -24.37 20.07
N THR A 99 9.54 -25.32 20.64
CA THR A 99 10.93 -25.10 21.05
C THR A 99 11.84 -24.82 19.87
N MET A 100 11.70 -25.53 18.75
CA MET A 100 12.46 -25.29 17.53
C MET A 100 12.16 -23.91 16.93
N LEU A 101 10.88 -23.51 16.88
CA LEU A 101 10.47 -22.18 16.41
C LEU A 101 11.02 -21.07 17.32
N TYR A 102 10.93 -21.25 18.64
CA TYR A 102 11.50 -20.32 19.60
C TYR A 102 13.02 -20.16 19.42
N TRP A 103 13.72 -21.27 19.22
CA TRP A 103 15.16 -21.27 18.97
C TRP A 103 15.51 -20.57 17.64
N ALA A 104 14.72 -20.81 16.59
CA ALA A 104 14.93 -20.23 15.27
C ALA A 104 14.59 -18.73 15.17
N GLU A 105 13.63 -18.23 15.96
CA GLU A 105 13.30 -16.80 16.04
C GLU A 105 14.46 -15.99 16.65
N GLY A 106 15.28 -16.65 17.49
CA GLY A 106 16.49 -16.11 18.07
C GLY A 106 16.21 -15.15 19.24
N ALA A 107 17.08 -15.17 20.24
CA ALA A 107 17.06 -14.24 21.36
C ALA A 107 17.39 -12.80 20.91
N LYS A 108 16.43 -12.13 20.26
CA LYS A 108 16.38 -10.67 20.21
C LYS A 108 15.31 -10.22 21.19
N GLU A 109 15.75 -10.01 22.43
CA GLU A 109 15.07 -9.34 23.54
C GLU A 109 13.71 -8.70 23.19
N LYS A 110 12.67 -9.52 23.17
CA LYS A 110 11.32 -9.11 23.49
C LYS A 110 10.76 -10.23 24.33
N ASN A 111 10.26 -9.91 25.53
CA ASN A 111 9.62 -10.87 26.43
C ASN A 111 8.42 -11.54 25.73
N ILE A 112 8.69 -12.61 24.97
CA ILE A 112 7.68 -13.49 24.41
C ILE A 112 7.26 -14.38 25.57
N ASN A 113 6.10 -14.05 26.13
CA ASN A 113 5.49 -14.85 27.17
C ASN A 113 5.10 -16.19 26.54
N LEU A 114 5.80 -17.29 26.87
CA LEU A 114 5.58 -18.64 26.30
C LEU A 114 4.11 -19.08 26.39
N GLY A 115 3.38 -18.61 27.43
CA GLY A 115 1.94 -18.81 27.55
C GLY A 115 1.13 -18.22 26.38
N LYS A 116 1.56 -17.11 25.77
CA LYS A 116 0.86 -16.50 24.60
C LYS A 116 1.08 -17.28 23.31
N VAL A 117 2.24 -17.93 23.15
CA VAL A 117 2.53 -18.81 21.99
C VAL A 117 1.72 -20.09 22.09
N TYR A 118 1.68 -20.71 23.27
CA TYR A 118 0.84 -21.87 23.55
C TYR A 118 -0.65 -21.58 23.40
N VAL A 119 -1.14 -20.47 23.98
CA VAL A 119 -2.54 -20.06 23.85
C VAL A 119 -2.89 -19.69 22.41
N SER A 120 -1.98 -19.07 21.64
CA SER A 120 -2.21 -18.81 20.21
C SER A 120 -2.26 -20.10 19.38
N ALA A 121 -1.36 -21.06 19.65
CA ALA A 121 -1.37 -22.36 18.99
C ALA A 121 -2.66 -23.12 19.30
N ILE A 122 -3.06 -23.21 20.57
CA ILE A 122 -4.31 -23.85 20.98
C ILE A 122 -5.53 -23.16 20.36
N LYS A 123 -5.57 -21.82 20.32
CA LYS A 123 -6.68 -21.04 19.72
C LYS A 123 -6.73 -21.11 18.19
N ILE A 124 -5.63 -21.48 17.54
CA ILE A 124 -5.61 -21.80 16.10
C ILE A 124 -6.12 -23.22 15.87
N LEU A 125 -5.91 -24.14 16.82
CA LEU A 125 -6.27 -25.56 16.74
C LEU A 125 -7.72 -25.85 17.17
N SER A 126 -8.29 -25.09 18.12
CA SER A 126 -9.72 -25.10 18.50
C SER A 126 -10.57 -24.43 17.43
#